data_AF-A0A0B1ZSX2-F1
#
_entry.id   AF-A0A0B1ZSX2-F1
#
_cell.length_a   1.000
_cell.length_b   1.000
_cell.length_c   1.000
_cell.angle_alpha   90.00
_cell.angle_beta   90.00
_cell.angle_gamma   90.00
#
_symmetry.space_group_name_H-M   'P 1'
#
loop_
_entity.id
_entity.type
_entity.pdbx_description
1 polymer ?
#
loop_
_entity_poly.entity_id
_entity_poly.type
_entity_poly.pdbx_seq_one_letter_code
_entity_poly.pdbx_strand_id
1 'polypeptide(L)'
;MVGDQTFQSAGITAQLGSPSTSSSNKFGEGVTLDYQAGTDTYTLTSPAGLEVTINPSDIDETHSTANQTVYNHNSGGVFDGVVLFRPQINGVTMSYTVLASWTHIENNTQTINLAVGGVPTLASDVPTTGTATYDAFIGGGGTSDGTAYSLNGHSTGTFSIDFGAGTVDTSLTLAGLLNGDTTSTPVDFGTFTGTGMLDAGGPGFSGTFADTTDSAFSGALFGPQGAEMAYGWYILTPSIDMRGFAIGQKK
;
A
#
# COMPACT_ATOMS: atom_id res chain seq x y z
N MET A 1 10.04 6.07 -21.34
CA MET A 1 11.01 6.77 -20.46
C MET A 1 12.37 6.14 -20.71
N VAL A 2 13.43 6.92 -20.84
CA VAL A 2 14.79 6.40 -21.08
C VAL A 2 15.70 7.03 -20.03
N GLY A 3 16.45 6.20 -19.30
CA GLY A 3 17.36 6.64 -18.24
C GLY A 3 16.95 6.14 -16.85
N ASP A 4 17.87 6.28 -15.92
CA ASP A 4 17.69 5.90 -14.53
C ASP A 4 16.61 6.77 -13.88
N GLN A 5 15.83 6.18 -12.96
CA GLN A 5 14.69 6.84 -12.33
C GLN A 5 14.61 6.49 -10.85
N THR A 6 14.31 7.49 -10.02
CA THR A 6 13.97 7.30 -8.62
C THR A 6 12.49 7.52 -8.43
N PHE A 7 11.81 6.57 -7.80
CA PHE A 7 10.41 6.67 -7.43
C PHE A 7 10.28 6.74 -5.91
N GLN A 8 9.46 7.70 -5.48
CA GLN A 8 9.11 7.90 -4.09
C GLN A 8 7.76 7.24 -3.81
N SER A 9 7.57 6.77 -2.58
CA SER A 9 6.32 6.16 -2.14
C SER A 9 5.86 6.68 -0.78
N ALA A 10 4.59 6.46 -0.49
CA ALA A 10 4.03 6.44 0.86
C ALA A 10 3.70 4.99 1.23
N GLY A 11 3.22 4.77 2.45
CA GLY A 11 2.56 3.51 2.81
C GLY A 11 2.83 3.10 4.24
N ILE A 12 3.09 1.81 4.47
CA ILE A 12 3.37 1.29 5.81
C ILE A 12 4.59 0.37 5.81
N THR A 13 5.24 0.28 6.96
CA THR A 13 6.23 -0.74 7.28
C THR A 13 5.76 -1.49 8.50
N ALA A 14 5.94 -2.80 8.51
CA ALA A 14 5.54 -3.59 9.65
C ALA A 14 6.43 -4.81 9.85
N GLN A 15 6.81 -5.06 11.10
CA GLN A 15 7.53 -6.25 11.50
C GLN A 15 6.51 -7.26 12.05
N LEU A 16 6.43 -8.42 11.41
CA LEU A 16 5.62 -9.53 11.88
C LEU A 16 6.29 -10.24 13.06
N GLY A 17 5.47 -10.62 14.04
CA GLY A 17 5.92 -11.24 15.27
C GLY A 17 4.86 -11.11 16.37
N SER A 18 5.24 -11.45 17.59
CA SER A 18 4.40 -11.27 18.78
C SER A 18 5.17 -10.46 19.82
N PRO A 19 4.89 -9.16 20.00
CA PRO A 19 3.90 -8.37 19.26
C PRO A 19 4.37 -7.99 17.85
N SER A 20 3.42 -7.78 16.94
CA SER A 20 3.67 -7.10 15.67
C SER A 20 3.87 -5.61 15.90
N THR A 21 4.74 -4.96 15.14
CA THR A 21 4.86 -3.51 15.11
C THR A 21 4.56 -2.99 13.71
N SER A 22 3.91 -1.83 13.60
CA SER A 22 3.61 -1.18 12.33
C SER A 22 3.83 0.32 12.44
N SER A 23 4.19 0.95 11.33
CA SER A 23 4.31 2.40 11.20
C SER A 23 3.82 2.84 9.83
N SER A 24 3.23 4.02 9.77
CA SER A 24 2.92 4.69 8.50
C SER A 24 4.09 5.57 8.06
N ASN A 25 4.38 5.59 6.77
CA ASN A 25 5.43 6.41 6.17
C ASN A 25 4.78 7.41 5.22
N LYS A 26 5.05 8.71 5.38
CA LYS A 26 4.52 9.75 4.49
C LYS A 26 5.02 9.59 3.06
N PHE A 27 4.36 10.27 2.12
CA PHE A 27 4.84 10.29 0.75
C PHE A 27 6.23 10.92 0.67
N GLY A 28 7.20 10.18 0.14
CA GLY A 28 8.62 10.55 0.14
C GLY A 28 9.42 10.02 1.33
N GLU A 29 8.77 9.35 2.27
CA GLU A 29 9.39 8.68 3.43
C GLU A 29 9.22 7.15 3.38
N GLY A 30 8.49 6.63 2.39
CA GLY A 30 8.27 5.19 2.19
C GLY A 30 9.46 4.47 1.56
N VAL A 31 9.20 3.33 0.91
CA VAL A 31 10.21 2.63 0.11
C VAL A 31 10.61 3.51 -1.07
N THR A 32 11.90 3.74 -1.23
CA THR A 32 12.46 4.33 -2.45
C THR A 32 12.76 3.21 -3.45
N LEU A 33 12.42 3.43 -4.71
CA LEU A 33 12.72 2.51 -5.80
C LEU A 33 13.61 3.21 -6.83
N ASP A 34 14.86 2.77 -6.94
CA ASP A 34 15.82 3.27 -7.90
C ASP A 34 15.96 2.30 -9.07
N TYR A 35 15.42 2.69 -10.23
CA TYR A 35 15.55 1.96 -11.48
C TYR A 35 16.83 2.35 -12.22
N GLN A 36 17.62 1.37 -12.62
CA GLN A 36 18.80 1.55 -13.46
C GLN A 36 18.53 0.99 -14.86
N ALA A 37 18.46 1.87 -15.86
CA ALA A 37 18.08 1.49 -17.23
C ALA A 37 19.16 0.67 -17.96
N GLY A 38 20.43 0.82 -17.56
CA GLY A 38 21.54 0.08 -18.18
C GLY A 38 21.55 -1.41 -17.86
N THR A 39 21.02 -1.79 -16.70
CA THR A 39 21.01 -3.16 -16.17
C THR A 39 19.61 -3.73 -15.99
N ASP A 40 18.57 -2.91 -16.17
CA ASP A 40 17.17 -3.25 -15.92
C ASP A 40 16.93 -3.75 -14.49
N THR A 41 17.60 -3.11 -13.52
CA THR A 41 17.53 -3.48 -12.10
C THR A 41 16.78 -2.43 -11.31
N TYR A 42 16.17 -2.87 -10.21
CA TYR A 42 15.58 -1.99 -9.22
C TYR A 42 16.29 -2.17 -7.88
N THR A 43 16.75 -1.07 -7.29
CA THR A 43 17.20 -1.05 -5.89
C THR A 43 16.05 -0.51 -5.03
N LEU A 44 15.60 -1.30 -4.07
CA LEU A 44 14.59 -0.92 -3.10
C LEU A 44 15.27 -0.56 -1.79
N THR A 45 14.97 0.62 -1.25
CA THR A 45 15.47 1.08 0.06
C THR A 45 14.29 1.35 0.98
N SER A 46 14.23 0.64 2.10
CA SER A 46 13.16 0.80 3.10
C SER A 46 13.39 2.05 3.96
N PRO A 47 12.36 2.55 4.66
CA PRO A 47 12.52 3.64 5.62
C PRO A 47 13.52 3.34 6.75
N ALA A 48 13.69 2.06 7.09
CA ALA A 48 14.65 1.59 8.10
C ALA A 48 16.08 1.44 7.56
N GLY A 49 16.32 1.71 6.27
CA GLY A 49 17.62 1.60 5.62
C GLY A 49 17.99 0.19 5.14
N LEU A 50 17.07 -0.78 5.21
CA LEU A 50 17.25 -2.05 4.49
C LEU A 50 17.28 -1.79 2.98
N GLU A 51 18.15 -2.50 2.27
CA GLU A 51 18.33 -2.34 0.82
C GLU A 51 18.36 -3.71 0.14
N VAL A 52 17.66 -3.86 -0.98
CA VAL A 52 17.76 -5.02 -1.88
C VAL A 52 17.81 -4.55 -3.32
N THR A 53 18.66 -5.18 -4.13
CA THR A 53 18.65 -4.97 -5.59
C THR A 53 18.06 -6.20 -6.27
N ILE A 54 16.88 -6.04 -6.86
CA ILE A 54 16.23 -7.05 -7.68
C ILE A 54 16.59 -6.84 -9.15
N ASN A 55 16.81 -7.95 -9.85
CA ASN A 55 17.21 -7.98 -11.25
C ASN A 55 16.26 -8.88 -12.06
N PRO A 56 16.32 -8.84 -13.41
CA PRO A 56 15.39 -9.63 -14.24
C PRO A 56 15.46 -11.14 -13.99
N SER A 57 16.57 -11.68 -13.48
CA SER A 57 16.68 -13.11 -13.16
C SER A 57 16.00 -13.50 -11.84
N ASP A 58 15.61 -12.54 -11.00
CA ASP A 58 14.82 -12.81 -9.78
C ASP A 58 13.32 -12.95 -10.10
N ILE A 59 12.87 -12.70 -11.34
CA ILE A 59 11.46 -12.78 -11.72
C ILE A 59 10.94 -14.21 -11.54
N ASP A 60 9.87 -14.34 -10.74
CA ASP A 60 9.06 -15.54 -10.65
C ASP A 60 7.98 -15.51 -11.72
N GLU A 61 8.28 -16.12 -12.86
CA GLU A 61 7.38 -16.25 -14.01
C GLU A 61 6.10 -17.06 -13.67
N THR A 62 6.13 -17.89 -12.63
CA THR A 62 4.97 -18.72 -12.24
C THR A 62 3.89 -17.87 -11.57
N HIS A 63 4.29 -16.87 -10.79
CA HIS A 63 3.39 -16.01 -10.04
C HIS A 63 3.20 -14.63 -10.66
N SER A 64 4.01 -14.26 -11.66
CA SER A 64 3.83 -13.04 -12.43
C SER A 64 2.63 -13.14 -13.38
N THR A 65 1.93 -12.03 -13.58
CA THR A 65 0.78 -11.91 -14.48
C THR A 65 0.87 -10.64 -15.32
N ALA A 66 -0.09 -10.38 -16.18
CA ALA A 66 -0.13 -9.13 -16.95
C ALA A 66 -0.22 -7.86 -16.07
N ASN A 67 -0.69 -7.98 -14.83
CA ASN A 67 -0.89 -6.84 -13.91
C ASN A 67 0.05 -6.85 -12.71
N GLN A 68 0.88 -7.89 -12.54
CA GLN A 68 1.86 -7.96 -11.44
C GLN A 68 3.15 -8.65 -11.88
N THR A 69 4.27 -8.15 -11.40
CA THR A 69 5.57 -8.83 -11.50
C THR A 69 6.00 -9.23 -10.10
N VAL A 70 6.33 -10.51 -9.94
CA VAL A 70 6.80 -11.09 -8.68
C VAL A 70 8.30 -11.35 -8.82
N TYR A 71 9.08 -10.89 -7.85
CA TYR A 71 10.50 -11.14 -7.73
C TYR A 71 10.78 -11.91 -6.45
N ASN A 72 11.60 -12.96 -6.55
CA ASN A 72 12.06 -13.76 -5.42
C ASN A 72 13.60 -13.75 -5.41
N HIS A 73 14.17 -12.93 -4.54
CA HIS A 73 15.62 -12.82 -4.37
C HIS A 73 16.05 -13.56 -3.10
N ASN A 74 17.07 -14.42 -3.21
CA ASN A 74 17.65 -15.14 -2.08
C ASN A 74 19.16 -14.93 -2.08
N SER A 75 19.70 -14.38 -0.99
CA SER A 75 21.13 -14.13 -0.86
C SER A 75 21.58 -14.22 0.59
N GLY A 76 22.65 -14.97 0.86
CA GLY A 76 23.26 -14.99 2.21
C GLY A 76 22.35 -15.46 3.35
N GLY A 77 21.27 -16.20 3.08
CA GLY A 77 20.28 -16.59 4.09
C GLY A 77 19.16 -15.57 4.33
N VAL A 78 19.14 -14.50 3.53
CA VAL A 78 18.07 -13.50 3.46
C VAL A 78 17.17 -13.82 2.27
N PHE A 79 15.86 -13.68 2.47
CA PHE A 79 14.86 -13.74 1.41
C PHE A 79 14.18 -12.38 1.24
N ASP A 80 14.08 -11.93 0.00
CA ASP A 80 13.31 -10.76 -0.40
C ASP A 80 12.28 -11.16 -1.47
N GLY A 81 11.00 -11.09 -1.10
CA GLY A 81 9.87 -11.23 -2.01
C GLY A 81 9.30 -9.85 -2.34
N VAL A 82 9.40 -9.43 -3.60
CA VAL A 82 8.87 -8.14 -4.08
C VAL A 82 7.76 -8.39 -5.09
N VAL A 83 6.60 -7.80 -4.85
CA VAL A 83 5.48 -7.79 -5.81
C VAL A 83 5.24 -6.37 -6.23
N LEU A 84 5.47 -6.06 -7.51
CA LEU A 84 5.06 -4.80 -8.13
C LEU A 84 3.78 -5.04 -8.91
N PHE A 85 2.71 -4.31 -8.62
CA PHE A 85 1.44 -4.54 -9.30
C PHE A 85 0.67 -3.26 -9.61
N ARG A 86 -0.05 -3.30 -10.74
CA ARG A 86 -0.94 -2.25 -11.20
C ARG A 86 -2.38 -2.67 -10.89
N PRO A 87 -3.01 -2.03 -9.89
CA PRO A 87 -4.33 -2.45 -9.47
C PRO A 87 -5.38 -2.21 -10.56
N GLN A 88 -6.43 -3.02 -10.53
CA GLN A 88 -7.61 -2.83 -11.36
C GLN A 88 -8.82 -2.59 -10.47
N ILE A 89 -9.61 -1.56 -10.78
CA ILE A 89 -10.89 -1.30 -10.12
C ILE A 89 -11.98 -1.61 -11.15
N ASN A 90 -12.86 -2.57 -10.84
CA ASN A 90 -13.93 -3.01 -11.75
C ASN A 90 -13.42 -3.42 -13.15
N GLY A 91 -12.24 -4.05 -13.22
CA GLY A 91 -11.60 -4.46 -14.47
C GLY A 91 -10.87 -3.34 -15.23
N VAL A 92 -10.85 -2.12 -14.71
CA VAL A 92 -10.12 -0.98 -15.29
C VAL A 92 -8.79 -0.82 -14.57
N THR A 93 -7.68 -0.97 -15.29
CA THR A 93 -6.33 -0.76 -14.75
C THR A 93 -6.12 0.70 -14.40
N MET A 94 -5.61 0.95 -13.19
CA MET A 94 -5.17 2.28 -12.77
C MET A 94 -4.01 2.76 -13.63
N SER A 95 -4.09 4.00 -14.08
CA SER A 95 -3.16 4.59 -15.06
C SER A 95 -1.98 5.29 -14.40
N TYR A 96 -2.16 5.77 -13.17
CA TYR A 96 -1.17 6.59 -12.47
C TYR A 96 -0.64 5.95 -11.19
N THR A 97 -1.28 4.90 -10.70
CA THR A 97 -0.94 4.25 -9.43
C THR A 97 -0.22 2.91 -9.64
N VAL A 98 0.83 2.69 -8.86
CA VAL A 98 1.54 1.41 -8.71
C VAL A 98 1.62 1.08 -7.24
N LEU A 99 1.39 -0.19 -6.92
CA LEU A 99 1.58 -0.71 -5.58
C LEU A 99 2.76 -1.66 -5.53
N ALA A 100 3.43 -1.70 -4.39
CA ALA A 100 4.52 -2.62 -4.13
C ALA A 100 4.37 -3.26 -2.75
N SER A 101 4.48 -4.58 -2.68
CA SER A 101 4.67 -5.31 -1.43
C SER A 101 6.08 -5.87 -1.41
N TRP A 102 6.87 -5.51 -0.40
CA TRP A 102 8.20 -6.06 -0.20
C TRP A 102 8.25 -6.77 1.15
N THR A 103 8.37 -8.09 1.10
CA THR A 103 8.63 -8.96 2.25
C THR A 103 10.11 -9.24 2.33
N HIS A 104 10.71 -8.89 3.46
CA HIS A 104 12.09 -9.19 3.81
C HIS A 104 12.10 -10.19 4.96
N ILE A 105 12.81 -11.30 4.82
CA ILE A 105 12.97 -12.33 5.86
C ILE A 105 14.45 -12.52 6.13
N GLU A 106 14.87 -12.20 7.36
CA GLU A 106 16.23 -12.43 7.84
C GLU A 106 16.15 -12.94 9.30
N ASN A 107 16.89 -13.99 9.64
CA ASN A 107 16.96 -14.54 11.00
C ASN A 107 15.59 -14.83 11.63
N ASN A 108 14.63 -15.35 10.85
CA ASN A 108 13.23 -15.59 11.22
C ASN A 108 12.43 -14.31 11.59
N THR A 109 12.97 -13.13 11.34
CA THR A 109 12.24 -11.86 11.43
C THR A 109 11.70 -11.54 10.05
N GLN A 110 10.40 -11.28 9.96
CA GLN A 110 9.75 -10.88 8.72
C GLN A 110 9.33 -9.42 8.82
N THR A 111 9.82 -8.61 7.88
CA THR A 111 9.41 -7.23 7.69
C THR A 111 8.65 -7.11 6.38
N ILE A 112 7.52 -6.41 6.40
CA ILE A 112 6.70 -6.14 5.23
C ILE A 112 6.64 -4.63 5.03
N ASN A 113 6.99 -4.18 3.84
CA ASN A 113 6.75 -2.83 3.38
C ASN A 113 5.62 -2.86 2.35
N LEU A 114 4.55 -2.11 2.61
CA LEU A 114 3.48 -1.90 1.65
C LEU A 114 3.61 -0.47 1.15
N ALA A 115 4.04 -0.31 -0.10
CA ALA A 115 4.33 0.98 -0.70
C ALA A 115 3.30 1.32 -1.79
N VAL A 116 2.89 2.59 -1.80
CA VAL A 116 2.03 3.17 -2.84
C VAL A 116 2.79 4.28 -3.55
N GLY A 117 2.83 4.21 -4.88
CA GLY A 117 3.60 5.13 -5.72
C GLY A 117 3.01 5.24 -7.12
N GLY A 118 3.79 5.77 -8.05
CA GLY A 118 3.40 5.95 -9.45
C GLY A 118 3.70 7.35 -9.96
N VAL A 119 2.75 7.95 -10.69
CA VAL A 119 2.84 9.32 -11.20
C VAL A 119 2.12 10.25 -10.21
N PRO A 120 2.82 10.89 -9.27
CA PRO A 120 2.18 11.73 -8.26
C PRO A 120 1.45 12.91 -8.92
N THR A 121 0.34 13.35 -8.32
CA THR A 121 -0.26 14.64 -8.67
C THR A 121 0.78 15.73 -8.40
N LEU A 122 1.06 16.57 -9.41
CA LEU A 122 1.97 17.69 -9.24
C LEU A 122 1.42 18.64 -8.18
N ALA A 123 2.29 19.25 -7.38
CA ALA A 123 1.89 20.20 -6.34
C ALA A 123 1.01 21.34 -6.89
N SER A 124 1.28 21.80 -8.12
CA SER A 124 0.48 22.82 -8.82
C SER A 124 -0.89 22.31 -9.29
N ASP A 125 -1.06 21.00 -9.41
CA ASP A 125 -2.25 20.35 -9.93
C ASP A 125 -3.14 19.81 -8.81
N VAL A 126 -2.67 19.77 -7.57
CA VAL A 126 -3.51 19.46 -6.41
C VAL A 126 -4.56 20.57 -6.27
N PRO A 127 -5.86 20.26 -6.31
CA PRO A 127 -6.89 21.27 -6.11
C PRO A 127 -6.71 21.98 -4.76
N THR A 128 -7.06 23.27 -4.71
CA THR A 128 -6.93 24.10 -3.50
C THR A 128 -8.28 24.42 -2.85
N THR A 129 -9.38 23.98 -3.48
CA THR A 129 -10.75 24.19 -3.01
C THR A 129 -11.64 23.03 -3.45
N GLY A 130 -12.79 22.89 -2.79
CA GLY A 130 -13.78 21.86 -3.09
C GLY A 130 -13.44 20.51 -2.48
N THR A 131 -14.27 19.52 -2.76
CA THR A 131 -14.17 18.17 -2.21
C THR A 131 -14.06 17.15 -3.33
N ALA A 132 -13.37 16.05 -3.09
CA ALA A 132 -13.39 14.86 -3.94
C ALA A 132 -13.72 13.61 -3.13
N THR A 133 -14.42 12.67 -3.76
CA THR A 133 -14.76 11.37 -3.17
C THR A 133 -14.30 10.24 -4.09
N TYR A 134 -13.89 9.14 -3.48
CA TYR A 134 -13.35 7.97 -4.15
C TYR A 134 -14.03 6.72 -3.56
N ASP A 135 -14.50 5.82 -4.42
CA ASP A 135 -14.75 4.45 -3.99
C ASP A 135 -13.40 3.74 -3.93
N ALA A 136 -13.10 3.15 -2.78
CA ALA A 136 -11.83 2.49 -2.54
C ALA A 136 -12.00 0.97 -2.66
N PHE A 137 -11.20 0.37 -3.53
CA PHE A 137 -10.91 -1.06 -3.48
C PHE A 137 -9.93 -1.34 -2.35
N ILE A 138 -10.25 -2.32 -1.52
CA ILE A 138 -9.46 -2.69 -0.36
C ILE A 138 -8.86 -4.07 -0.59
N GLY A 139 -7.53 -4.14 -0.54
CA GLY A 139 -6.77 -5.38 -0.58
C GLY A 139 -5.90 -5.51 0.66
N GLY A 140 -5.49 -6.73 1.00
CA GLY A 140 -4.66 -6.98 2.16
C GLY A 140 -4.94 -8.29 2.85
N GLY A 141 -4.45 -8.40 4.07
CA GLY A 141 -4.57 -9.59 4.89
C GLY A 141 -4.13 -9.31 6.32
N GLY A 142 -4.24 -10.33 7.16
CA GLY A 142 -3.86 -10.21 8.56
C GLY A 142 -4.37 -11.37 9.38
N THR A 143 -4.44 -11.16 10.68
CA THR A 143 -4.98 -12.12 11.62
C THR A 143 -6.15 -11.55 12.42
N SER A 144 -7.10 -12.42 12.75
CA SER A 144 -8.12 -12.20 13.77
C SER A 144 -8.05 -13.35 14.78
N ASP A 145 -7.85 -13.04 16.05
CA ASP A 145 -7.65 -14.02 17.13
C ASP A 145 -6.60 -15.09 16.78
N GLY A 146 -5.50 -14.66 16.14
CA GLY A 146 -4.40 -15.52 15.69
C GLY A 146 -4.68 -16.34 14.42
N THR A 147 -5.88 -16.24 13.84
CA THR A 147 -6.24 -16.94 12.59
C THR A 147 -6.00 -16.04 11.40
N ALA A 148 -5.33 -16.53 10.35
CA ALA A 148 -4.96 -15.72 9.18
C ALA A 148 -6.07 -15.63 8.13
N TYR A 149 -6.30 -14.42 7.61
CA TYR A 149 -7.32 -14.09 6.62
C TYR A 149 -6.76 -13.28 5.44
N SER A 150 -7.36 -13.49 4.27
CA SER A 150 -7.18 -12.68 3.06
C SER A 150 -8.41 -11.79 2.87
N LEU A 151 -8.18 -10.49 2.63
CA LEU A 151 -9.25 -9.49 2.48
C LEU A 151 -9.61 -9.21 1.02
N ASN A 152 -8.81 -9.73 0.08
CA ASN A 152 -8.87 -9.40 -1.33
C ASN A 152 -10.24 -9.74 -1.94
N GLY A 153 -10.91 -8.72 -2.50
CA GLY A 153 -12.20 -8.89 -3.18
C GLY A 153 -13.42 -9.01 -2.25
N HIS A 154 -13.23 -8.88 -0.94
CA HIS A 154 -14.30 -9.00 0.06
C HIS A 154 -14.53 -7.71 0.86
N SER A 155 -13.53 -6.85 0.93
CA SER A 155 -13.59 -5.58 1.66
C SER A 155 -13.97 -4.42 0.74
N THR A 156 -14.56 -3.37 1.32
CA THR A 156 -14.95 -2.13 0.62
C THR A 156 -14.49 -0.91 1.39
N GLY A 157 -14.30 0.22 0.72
CA GLY A 157 -14.04 1.47 1.42
C GLY A 157 -14.46 2.71 0.65
N THR A 158 -14.45 3.84 1.36
CA THR A 158 -14.67 5.17 0.81
C THR A 158 -13.59 6.11 1.31
N PHE A 159 -13.21 7.07 0.48
CA PHE A 159 -12.28 8.13 0.87
C PHE A 159 -12.78 9.46 0.35
N SER A 160 -12.65 10.49 1.17
CA SER A 160 -12.93 11.86 0.76
C SER A 160 -11.83 12.80 1.21
N ILE A 161 -11.64 13.85 0.42
CA ILE A 161 -10.73 14.95 0.73
C ILE A 161 -11.45 16.27 0.53
N ASP A 162 -11.31 17.18 1.50
CA ASP A 162 -11.64 18.60 1.35
C ASP A 162 -10.35 19.35 1.10
N PHE A 163 -10.17 19.84 -0.12
CA PHE A 163 -8.96 20.54 -0.54
C PHE A 163 -8.83 21.94 0.06
N GLY A 164 -9.95 22.57 0.44
CA GLY A 164 -9.93 23.87 1.10
C GLY A 164 -9.52 23.77 2.57
N ALA A 165 -10.01 22.73 3.26
CA ALA A 165 -9.66 22.45 4.64
C ALA A 165 -8.35 21.64 4.78
N GLY A 166 -7.92 20.95 3.72
CA GLY A 166 -6.81 20.00 3.74
C GLY A 166 -7.11 18.73 4.54
N THR A 167 -8.38 18.41 4.78
CA THR A 167 -8.78 17.27 5.61
C THR A 167 -9.11 16.05 4.77
N VAL A 168 -8.82 14.88 5.31
CA VAL A 168 -9.10 13.57 4.72
C VAL A 168 -10.00 12.78 5.66
N ASP A 169 -11.01 12.11 5.10
CA ASP A 169 -11.83 11.13 5.79
C ASP A 169 -11.78 9.80 5.02
N THR A 170 -11.72 8.69 5.76
CA THR A 170 -11.77 7.34 5.18
C THR A 170 -12.65 6.40 6.00
N SER A 171 -13.25 5.43 5.32
CA SER A 171 -14.00 4.34 5.93
C SER A 171 -13.64 3.03 5.25
N LEU A 172 -13.26 2.02 6.04
CA LEU A 172 -12.92 0.68 5.60
C LEU A 172 -13.86 -0.33 6.23
N THR A 173 -14.70 -0.98 5.43
CA THR A 173 -15.47 -2.17 5.86
C THR A 173 -14.65 -3.39 5.49
N LEU A 174 -14.10 -4.07 6.50
CA LEU A 174 -13.17 -5.18 6.31
C LEU A 174 -13.91 -6.51 6.41
N ALA A 175 -13.76 -7.33 5.38
CA ALA A 175 -14.21 -8.72 5.36
C ALA A 175 -13.20 -9.58 4.61
N GLY A 176 -13.12 -10.86 4.97
CA GLY A 176 -12.13 -11.76 4.37
C GLY A 176 -12.42 -13.24 4.55
N LEU A 177 -11.69 -14.05 3.78
CA LEU A 177 -11.72 -15.52 3.87
C LEU A 177 -10.49 -16.02 4.60
N LEU A 178 -10.58 -17.21 5.19
CA LEU A 178 -9.41 -17.92 5.68
C LEU A 178 -8.35 -17.99 4.58
N ASN A 179 -7.09 -17.79 4.93
CA ASN A 179 -6.04 -17.81 3.92
C ASN A 179 -6.00 -19.17 3.18
N GLY A 180 -6.06 -19.14 1.85
CA GLY A 180 -6.17 -20.31 0.98
C GLY A 180 -7.60 -20.79 0.69
N ASP A 181 -8.62 -20.20 1.33
CA ASP A 181 -10.03 -20.46 1.03
C ASP A 181 -10.54 -19.51 -0.07
N THR A 182 -11.38 -20.03 -0.95
CA THR A 182 -12.00 -19.30 -2.08
C THR A 182 -13.51 -19.50 -2.17
N THR A 183 -14.11 -20.28 -1.26
CA THR A 183 -15.48 -20.79 -1.40
C THR A 183 -16.39 -20.48 -0.22
N SER A 184 -15.84 -20.25 0.96
CA SER A 184 -16.65 -19.94 2.15
C SER A 184 -17.27 -18.55 2.09
N THR A 185 -18.19 -18.28 3.01
CA THR A 185 -18.69 -16.93 3.27
C THR A 185 -17.60 -16.10 3.97
N PRO A 186 -17.31 -14.87 3.51
CA PRO A 186 -16.37 -13.98 4.19
C PRO A 186 -16.78 -13.68 5.63
N VAL A 187 -15.80 -13.67 6.52
CA VAL A 187 -15.95 -13.18 7.89
C VAL A 187 -15.92 -11.66 7.85
N ASP A 188 -16.88 -11.01 8.50
CA ASP A 188 -16.96 -9.56 8.67
C ASP A 188 -16.18 -9.16 9.93
N PHE A 189 -15.25 -8.21 9.78
CA PHE A 189 -14.41 -7.67 10.84
C PHE A 189 -14.84 -6.27 11.29
N GLY A 190 -15.91 -5.73 10.69
CA GLY A 190 -16.49 -4.44 11.01
C GLY A 190 -16.02 -3.30 10.11
N THR A 191 -16.38 -2.10 10.51
CA THR A 191 -16.05 -0.85 9.80
C THR A 191 -15.14 0.02 10.65
N PHE A 192 -14.04 0.47 10.05
CA PHE A 192 -13.04 1.33 10.66
C PHE A 192 -13.05 2.68 9.96
N THR A 193 -13.29 3.75 10.71
CA THR A 193 -13.26 5.12 10.19
C THR A 193 -11.97 5.81 10.59
N GLY A 194 -11.39 6.58 9.69
CA GLY A 194 -10.17 7.33 9.93
C GLY A 194 -10.25 8.77 9.43
N THR A 195 -9.46 9.63 10.04
CA THR A 195 -9.31 11.03 9.66
C THR A 195 -7.83 11.37 9.50
N GLY A 196 -7.52 12.28 8.58
CA GLY A 196 -6.16 12.68 8.28
C GLY A 196 -6.05 14.07 7.68
N MET A 197 -4.84 14.40 7.25
CA MET A 197 -4.52 15.67 6.61
C MET A 197 -3.77 15.44 5.31
N LEU A 198 -4.07 16.27 4.32
CA LEU A 198 -3.24 16.48 3.14
C LEU A 198 -1.98 17.26 3.54
N ASP A 199 -0.82 16.77 3.11
CA ASP A 199 0.45 17.44 3.36
C ASP A 199 0.50 18.75 2.55
N ALA A 200 1.00 19.82 3.18
CA ALA A 200 1.07 21.13 2.54
C ALA A 200 2.00 21.11 1.32
N GLY A 201 1.48 21.53 0.17
CA GLY A 201 2.27 21.71 -1.06
C GLY A 201 2.65 20.41 -1.77
N GLY A 202 2.01 19.29 -1.45
CA GLY A 202 2.28 18.01 -2.09
C GLY A 202 1.04 17.13 -2.21
N PRO A 203 1.18 15.97 -2.90
CA PRO A 203 0.08 15.02 -3.08
C PRO A 203 -0.11 14.08 -1.89
N GLY A 204 0.82 14.09 -0.92
CA GLY A 204 0.83 13.17 0.21
C GLY A 204 -0.28 13.46 1.21
N PHE A 205 -0.75 12.42 1.89
CA PHE A 205 -1.66 12.55 3.02
C PHE A 205 -1.41 11.44 4.04
N SER A 206 -1.77 11.69 5.30
CA SER A 206 -1.66 10.69 6.37
C SER A 206 -2.69 10.92 7.46
N GLY A 207 -3.03 9.88 8.21
CA GLY A 207 -4.02 9.94 9.28
C GLY A 207 -4.08 8.68 10.14
N THR A 208 -5.05 8.65 11.04
CA THR A 208 -5.25 7.54 12.00
C THR A 208 -6.69 7.02 11.94
N PHE A 209 -6.89 5.78 12.40
CA PHE A 209 -8.22 5.20 12.57
C PHE A 209 -8.73 5.39 14.01
N ALA A 210 -10.01 5.76 14.14
CA ALA A 210 -10.68 5.93 15.42
C ALA A 210 -10.89 4.59 16.14
N ASP A 211 -11.05 4.62 17.47
CA ASP A 211 -11.36 3.46 18.32
C ASP A 211 -10.40 2.26 18.18
N THR A 212 -9.15 2.54 17.81
CA THR A 212 -8.06 1.56 17.70
C THR A 212 -6.93 1.88 18.68
N THR A 213 -6.01 0.93 18.91
CA THR A 213 -4.88 1.13 19.83
C THR A 213 -3.69 1.82 19.17
N ASP A 214 -3.39 1.46 17.93
CA ASP A 214 -2.30 1.99 17.11
C ASP A 214 -2.62 1.62 15.66
N SER A 215 -3.25 2.53 14.92
CA SER A 215 -3.68 2.27 13.54
C SER A 215 -3.62 3.53 12.72
N ALA A 216 -2.98 3.42 11.57
CA ALA A 216 -2.72 4.58 10.73
C ALA A 216 -2.78 4.21 9.25
N PHE A 217 -2.84 5.26 8.45
CA PHE A 217 -2.74 5.17 7.00
C PHE A 217 -1.88 6.31 6.47
N SER A 218 -1.22 6.04 5.35
CA SER A 218 -0.46 7.04 4.62
C SER A 218 -0.42 6.73 3.14
N GLY A 219 -0.56 7.77 2.33
CA GLY A 219 -0.77 7.66 0.89
C GLY A 219 -0.48 8.93 0.12
N ALA A 220 -0.91 8.92 -1.13
CA ALA A 220 -0.83 10.08 -2.00
C ALA A 220 -1.92 10.11 -3.08
N LEU A 221 -2.10 11.29 -3.67
CA LEU A 221 -2.87 11.51 -4.89
C LEU A 221 -2.00 11.27 -6.12
N PHE A 222 -2.58 10.63 -7.14
CA PHE A 222 -1.90 10.27 -8.38
C PHE A 222 -2.64 10.81 -9.61
N GLY A 223 -1.86 11.15 -10.64
CA GLY A 223 -2.35 11.71 -11.89
C GLY A 223 -2.85 13.16 -11.78
N PRO A 224 -3.35 13.74 -12.89
CA PRO A 224 -3.83 15.12 -12.92
C PRO A 224 -4.98 15.34 -11.93
N GLN A 225 -4.90 16.41 -11.13
CA GLN A 225 -5.97 16.82 -10.20
C GLN A 225 -6.44 15.73 -9.20
N GLY A 226 -5.53 14.81 -8.84
CA GLY A 226 -5.83 13.68 -7.98
C GLY A 226 -6.86 12.72 -8.58
N ALA A 227 -6.71 12.38 -9.86
CA ALA A 227 -7.62 11.45 -10.55
C ALA A 227 -7.69 10.08 -9.85
N GLU A 228 -6.58 9.65 -9.24
CA GLU A 228 -6.47 8.43 -8.46
C GLU A 228 -5.92 8.75 -7.06
N MET A 229 -6.19 7.87 -6.09
CA MET A 229 -5.54 7.88 -4.79
C MET A 229 -5.15 6.45 -4.41
N ALA A 230 -4.09 6.33 -3.62
CA ALA A 230 -3.81 5.09 -2.89
C ALA A 230 -3.13 5.36 -1.56
N TYR A 231 -3.33 4.46 -0.60
CA TYR A 231 -2.64 4.47 0.68
C TYR A 231 -2.40 3.05 1.21
N GLY A 232 -1.32 2.90 1.97
CA GLY A 232 -1.11 1.75 2.84
C GLY A 232 -1.79 2.00 4.18
N TRP A 233 -2.33 0.95 4.79
CA TRP A 233 -3.00 1.03 6.10
C TRP A 233 -2.67 -0.17 6.98
N TYR A 234 -2.79 0.03 8.29
CA TYR A 234 -2.81 -1.03 9.28
C TYR A 234 -3.89 -0.75 10.35
N ILE A 235 -4.56 -1.82 10.79
CA ILE A 235 -5.56 -1.83 11.86
C ILE A 235 -5.08 -2.83 12.93
N LEU A 236 -4.81 -2.31 14.12
CA LEU A 236 -4.43 -3.07 15.30
C LEU A 236 -5.47 -2.82 16.40
N THR A 237 -6.08 -3.91 16.84
CA THR A 237 -6.95 -3.99 18.02
C THR A 237 -6.51 -5.19 18.86
N PRO A 238 -7.09 -5.42 20.06
CA PRO A 238 -6.75 -6.60 20.85
C PRO A 238 -6.95 -7.94 20.14
N SER A 239 -7.86 -8.03 19.17
CA SER A 239 -8.17 -9.25 18.44
C SER A 239 -7.79 -9.21 16.95
N ILE A 240 -7.47 -8.03 16.40
CA ILE A 240 -7.21 -7.86 14.95
C ILE A 240 -5.81 -7.28 14.74
N ASP A 241 -5.07 -7.89 13.83
CA ASP A 241 -3.86 -7.34 13.23
C ASP A 241 -3.98 -7.47 11.71
N MET A 242 -4.44 -6.41 11.04
CA MET A 242 -4.67 -6.39 9.59
C MET A 242 -3.98 -5.22 8.93
N ARG A 243 -3.58 -5.42 7.69
CA ARG A 243 -2.88 -4.41 6.88
C ARG A 243 -3.12 -4.61 5.41
N GLY A 244 -2.94 -3.55 4.65
CA GLY A 244 -3.18 -3.63 3.23
C GLY A 244 -3.08 -2.31 2.50
N PHE A 245 -3.74 -2.29 1.36
CA PHE A 245 -3.86 -1.13 0.50
C PHE A 245 -5.31 -0.71 0.37
N ALA A 246 -5.52 0.57 0.17
CA ALA A 246 -6.76 1.13 -0.33
C ALA A 246 -6.44 1.96 -1.56
N ILE A 247 -7.25 1.83 -2.60
CA ILE A 247 -6.97 2.42 -3.92
C ILE A 247 -8.30 2.89 -4.48
N GLY A 248 -8.37 4.13 -4.94
CA GLY A 248 -9.62 4.69 -5.44
C GLY A 248 -9.44 5.54 -6.67
N GLN A 249 -10.50 5.58 -7.49
CA GLN A 249 -10.64 6.52 -8.59
C GLN A 249 -11.66 7.60 -8.19
N LYS A 250 -11.35 8.85 -8.54
CA LYS A 250 -12.21 9.99 -8.26
C LYS A 250 -13.57 9.86 -8.97
N LYS A 251 -14.65 10.19 -8.26
CA LYS A 251 -16.02 10.30 -8.80
C LYS A 251 -16.30 11.66 -9.42
#